data_AF-A0A0M0W8E6-F1
#
_entry.id   AF-A0A0M0W8E6-F1
#
_cell.length_a   1.000
_cell.length_b   1.000
_cell.length_c   1.000
_cell.angle_alpha   90.00
_cell.angle_beta   90.00
_cell.angle_gamma   90.00
#
_symmetry.space_group_name_H-M   'P 1'
#
loop_
_entity.id
_entity.type
_entity.pdbx_description
1 polymer ?
#
loop_
_entity_poly.entity_id
_entity_poly.type
_entity_poly.pdbx_seq_one_letter_code
_entity_poly.pdbx_strand_id
1 'polypeptide(L)' 'MSHSFSFYSLIVSSILFVILVFMNLLGYWTADRFQQILYFICMVSTVFGVGIETGKKLKNRS' A
#
# COMPACT_ATOMS: atom_id res chain seq x y z
N MET A 1 -6.54 19.01 -11.27
CA MET A 1 -5.49 18.22 -10.57
C MET A 1 -5.38 16.87 -11.26
N SER A 2 -4.22 16.52 -11.81
CA SER A 2 -4.07 15.42 -12.76
C SER A 2 -4.28 14.04 -12.11
N HIS A 3 -5.21 13.25 -12.66
CA HIS A 3 -5.59 11.89 -12.19
C HIS A 3 -4.39 10.94 -12.03
N SER A 4 -3.28 11.24 -12.71
CA SER A 4 -2.03 10.50 -12.64
C SER A 4 -1.34 10.66 -11.28
N PHE A 5 -1.37 11.85 -10.68
CA PHE A 5 -0.60 12.15 -9.46
C PHE A 5 -1.14 11.39 -8.24
N SER A 6 -2.46 11.27 -8.11
CA SER A 6 -3.10 10.49 -7.04
C SER A 6 -2.73 9.01 -7.13
N PHE A 7 -2.61 8.47 -8.34
CA PHE A 7 -2.25 7.06 -8.56
C PHE A 7 -0.80 6.76 -8.16
N TYR A 8 0.14 7.64 -8.55
CA TYR A 8 1.53 7.50 -8.12
C TYR A 8 1.69 7.66 -6.62
N SER A 9 0.97 8.60 -5.99
CA SER A 9 0.94 8.74 -4.53
C SER A 9 0.45 7.46 -3.84
N LEU A 10 -0.58 6.81 -4.39
CA LEU A 10 -1.12 5.55 -3.89
C LEU A 10 -0.09 4.41 -3.97
N ILE A 11 0.64 4.31 -5.08
CA ILE A 11 1.72 3.33 -5.26
C ILE A 11 2.85 3.58 -4.26
N VAL A 12 3.33 4.82 -4.15
CA VAL A 12 4.42 5.20 -3.25
C VAL A 12 4.03 4.91 -1.80
N SER A 13 2.81 5.28 -1.40
CA SER A 13 2.29 5.00 -0.05
C SER A 13 2.22 3.49 0.21
N SER A 14 1.73 2.71 -0.76
CA SER A 14 1.69 1.25 -0.66
C SER A 14 3.07 0.64 -0.42
N ILE A 15 4.09 1.06 -1.20
CA ILE A 15 5.48 0.62 -1.03
C ILE A 15 6.01 0.99 0.36
N LEU A 16 5.73 2.20 0.83
CA LEU A 16 6.12 2.68 2.16
C LEU A 16 5.51 1.82 3.27
N PHE A 17 4.23 1.49 3.18
CA PHE A 17 3.55 0.60 4.13
C PHE A 17 4.14 -0.80 4.12
N VAL A 18 4.47 -1.35 2.94
CA VAL A 18 5.15 -2.66 2.84
C VAL A 18 6.50 -2.62 3.56
N ILE A 19 7.34 -1.61 3.31
CA ILE A 19 8.65 -1.47 3.95
C ILE A 19 8.51 -1.36 5.48
N LEU A 20 7.55 -0.57 5.97
CA LEU A 20 7.30 -0.42 7.41
C LEU A 20 6.89 -1.75 8.06
N VAL A 21 5.99 -2.51 7.42
CA VAL A 21 5.60 -3.85 7.90
C VAL A 21 6.82 -4.77 7.93
N PHE A 22 7.65 -4.78 6.88
CA PHE A 22 8.85 -5.62 6.83
C PHE A 22 9.90 -5.24 7.87
N MET A 23 10.14 -3.94 8.11
CA MET A 23 11.06 -3.48 9.17
C MET A 23 10.59 -3.93 10.55
N ASN A 24 9.28 -3.87 10.80
CA ASN A 24 8.70 -4.37 12.05
C ASN A 24 8.81 -5.90 12.15
N LEU A 25 8.63 -6.63 11.05
CA LEU A 25 8.71 -8.10 11.01
C LEU A 25 10.14 -8.63 11.22
N LEU A 26 11.14 -7.92 10.70
CA LEU A 26 12.57 -8.22 10.88
C LEU A 26 13.09 -7.86 12.28
N GLY A 27 12.27 -7.24 13.13
CA GLY A 27 12.68 -6.79 14.47
C GLY A 27 13.63 -5.59 14.46
N TYR A 28 13.77 -4.90 13.32
CA TYR A 28 14.53 -3.64 13.25
C TYR A 28 13.84 -2.52 14.04
N TRP A 29 12.53 -2.60 14.21
CA TRP A 29 11.75 -1.67 15.02
C TRP A 29 10.63 -2.43 15.75
N THR A 30 10.57 -2.29 17.07
CA THR A 30 9.48 -2.81 17.90
C THR A 30 8.31 -1.83 17.89
N ALA A 31 7.34 -2.01 16.99
CA ALA A 31 6.05 -1.34 17.11
C ALA A 31 5.14 -2.10 18.09
N ASP A 32 4.21 -1.41 18.73
CA ASP A 32 3.21 -2.06 19.57
C ASP A 32 2.39 -3.06 18.72
N ARG A 33 1.94 -4.17 19.32
CA ARG A 33 1.18 -5.21 18.58
C ARG A 33 -0.04 -4.61 17.88
N PHE A 34 -0.66 -3.59 18.49
CA PHE A 34 -1.79 -2.88 17.89
C PHE A 34 -1.39 -2.14 16.61
N GLN A 35 -0.24 -1.47 16.61
CA GLN A 35 0.29 -0.76 15.44
C GLN A 35 0.66 -1.73 14.31
N GLN A 36 1.26 -2.87 14.65
CA GLN A 36 1.62 -3.91 13.66
C GLN A 36 0.39 -4.43 12.91
N ILE A 37 -0.71 -4.72 13.62
CA ILE A 37 -1.97 -5.16 13.00
C ILE A 37 -2.54 -4.06 12.10
N LEU A 38 -2.49 -2.81 12.54
CA LEU A 38 -3.00 -1.67 11.79
C LEU A 38 -2.21 -1.45 10.48
N TYR A 39 -0.88 -1.57 10.54
CA TYR A 39 -0.02 -1.51 9.35
C TYR A 39 -0.29 -2.65 8.37
N PHE A 40 -0.53 -3.87 8.88
CA PHE A 40 -0.86 -5.01 8.03
C PHE A 40 -2.19 -4.81 7.29
N ILE A 41 -3.23 -4.37 7.98
CA ILE A 41 -4.56 -4.10 7.38
C ILE A 41 -4.48 -2.96 6.36
N CYS A 42 -3.75 -1.88 6.67
CA CYS A 42 -3.51 -0.78 5.73
C CYS A 42 -2.77 -1.25 4.48
N MET A 43 -1.73 -2.08 4.63
CA MET A 43 -0.96 -2.63 3.51
C MET A 43 -1.86 -3.46 2.58
N VAL A 44 -2.63 -4.40 3.13
CA VAL A 44 -3.57 -5.22 2.35
C VAL A 44 -4.59 -4.34 1.61
N SER A 45 -5.21 -3.39 2.31
CA SER A 45 -6.22 -2.50 1.70
C SER A 45 -5.63 -1.66 0.56
N THR A 46 -4.39 -1.17 0.72
CA THR A 46 -3.72 -0.34 -0.28
C THR A 46 -3.31 -1.16 -1.50
N VAL A 47 -2.77 -2.37 -1.31
CA VAL A 47 -2.42 -3.29 -2.41
C VAL A 47 -3.66 -3.68 -3.21
N PHE A 48 -4.77 -4.01 -2.55
CA PHE A 48 -6.03 -4.30 -3.22
C PHE A 48 -6.57 -3.07 -3.99
N GLY A 49 -6.49 -1.88 -3.39
CA GLY A 49 -6.88 -0.63 -4.06
C GLY A 49 -6.09 -0.37 -5.34
N VAL A 50 -4.76 -0.48 -5.28
CA VAL A 50 -3.88 -0.35 -6.46
C VAL A 50 -4.20 -1.43 -7.49
N GLY A 51 -4.41 -2.68 -7.06
CA GLY A 51 -4.74 -3.80 -7.94
C GLY A 51 -6.05 -3.59 -8.70
N ILE A 52 -7.12 -3.18 -8.01
CA ILE A 52 -8.43 -2.90 -8.61
C ILE A 52 -8.33 -1.75 -9.62
N GLU A 53 -7.63 -0.67 -9.28
CA GLU A 53 -7.53 0.48 -10.17
C GLU A 53 -6.58 0.23 -11.35
N THR A 54 -5.55 -0.61 -11.17
CA THR A 54 -4.74 -1.14 -12.28
C THR A 54 -5.59 -2.02 -13.20
N GLY A 55 -6.42 -2.91 -12.65
CA GLY A 55 -7.34 -3.76 -13.42
C GLY A 55 -8.37 -2.94 -14.21
N LYS A 56 -8.92 -1.87 -13.61
CA LYS A 56 -9.78 -0.90 -14.31
C LYS A 56 -9.06 -0.22 -15.46
N LYS A 57 -7.83 0.26 -15.25
CA LYS A 57 -7.01 0.88 -16.31
C LYS A 57 -6.67 -0.10 -17.43
N LEU A 58 -6.40 -1.36 -17.11
CA LEU A 58 -6.11 -2.41 -18.10
C LEU A 58 -7.34 -2.72 -18.94
N LYS A 59 -8.52 -2.87 -18.31
CA LYS A 59 -9.80 -3.09 -19.00
C LYS A 59 -10.19 -1.94 -19.92
N ASN A 60 -9.91 -0.69 -19.54
CA ASN A 60 -10.20 0.49 -20.36
C ASN A 60 -9.24 0.69 -21.55
N ARG A 61 -8.14 -0.07 -21.63
CA ARG A 61 -7.18 -0.04 -22.75
C ARG A 61 -7.37 -1.19 -23.74
N SER A 62 -8.24 -2.16 -23.44
CA SER A 62 -8.63 -3.26 -24.34
C SER A 62 -9.94 -2.94 -25.03
#